data_AF-A0A6P8W9F4-F1
#
_entry.id   AF-A0A6P8W9F4-F1
#
_cell.length_a   1.000
_cell.length_b   1.000
_cell.length_c   1.000
_cell.angle_alpha   90.00
_cell.angle_beta   90.00
_cell.angle_gamma   90.00
#
_symmetry.space_group_name_H-M   'P 1'
#
loop_
_entity.id
_entity.type
_entity.pdbx_description
1 polymer ?
#
loop_
_entity_poly.entity_id
_entity_poly.type
_entity_poly.pdbx_seq_one_letter_code
_entity_poly.pdbx_strand_id
1 'polypeptide(L)'
;MRRVDPGGVLIRTLQLNPRRRRKYFVPAPNSLWHIDGNHKLIRWRFVVHGGIDGFSRLIVYLSAATNNRAATVLRSFLEAANVYGVPSRVRSDKGGENVDVARYMVANRGENRNSHIAGRTVHNQRIERLWRDVYVGVLDLFYTMFFNLEREGLLNPDCEVHLYALHWCFVPHIQKHLQFFQQGWNCHRLSTEGNRSPLQLWTRHER
;
A
#
# COMPACT_ATOMS: atom_id res chain seq x y z
N MET A 1 9.94 -29.14 8.64
CA MET A 1 10.66 -28.92 7.36
C MET A 1 9.73 -29.27 6.19
N ARG A 2 9.29 -28.30 5.39
CA ARG A 2 8.52 -28.58 4.15
C ARG A 2 9.50 -28.84 3.01
N ARG A 3 9.46 -30.03 2.41
CA ARG A 3 10.21 -30.37 1.20
C ARG A 3 9.70 -29.52 0.03
N VAL A 4 10.62 -28.82 -0.65
CA VAL A 4 10.37 -28.14 -1.91
C VAL A 4 10.40 -29.19 -3.01
N ASP A 5 9.32 -29.30 -3.79
CA ASP A 5 9.24 -30.18 -4.97
C ASP A 5 10.02 -29.54 -6.15
N PRO A 6 11.19 -30.11 -6.55
CA PRO A 6 12.00 -29.57 -7.63
C PRO A 6 11.32 -29.70 -9.00
N GLY A 7 10.45 -30.70 -9.18
CA GLY A 7 9.76 -30.98 -10.44
C GLY A 7 8.74 -29.90 -10.77
N GLY A 8 7.95 -29.48 -9.79
CA GLY A 8 6.97 -28.39 -9.94
C GLY A 8 7.61 -27.03 -10.27
N VAL A 9 8.85 -26.78 -9.80
CA VAL A 9 9.63 -25.57 -10.14
C VAL A 9 10.12 -25.65 -11.59
N LEU A 10 10.62 -26.81 -12.02
CA LEU A 10 11.09 -27.01 -13.39
C LEU A 10 9.94 -26.86 -14.41
N ILE A 11 8.77 -27.44 -14.13
CA ILE A 11 7.59 -27.34 -15.00
C ILE A 11 7.10 -25.89 -15.10
N ARG A 12 7.12 -25.12 -14.00
CA ARG A 12 6.83 -23.67 -14.03
C ARG A 12 7.83 -22.86 -14.83
N THR A 13 9.08 -23.29 -14.85
CA THR A 13 10.17 -22.61 -15.57
C THR A 13 10.12 -22.91 -17.06
N LEU A 14 9.72 -24.14 -17.44
CA LEU A 14 9.60 -24.59 -18.83
C LEU A 14 8.30 -24.14 -19.51
N GLN A 15 7.22 -23.87 -18.76
CA GLN A 15 5.95 -23.33 -19.29
C GLN A 15 5.88 -21.80 -19.33
N LEU A 16 7.02 -21.13 -19.57
CA LEU A 16 7.04 -19.71 -19.89
C LEU A 16 6.46 -19.47 -21.29
N ASN A 17 5.14 -19.61 -21.43
CA ASN A 17 4.40 -18.76 -22.35
C ASN A 17 4.47 -17.36 -21.75
N PRO A 18 5.33 -16.44 -22.25
CA PRO A 18 5.37 -15.10 -21.70
C PRO A 18 4.05 -14.46 -22.10
N ARG A 19 3.05 -14.53 -21.22
CA ARG A 19 1.81 -13.78 -21.39
C ARG A 19 2.24 -12.34 -21.59
N ARG A 20 2.02 -11.83 -22.80
CA ARG A 20 2.37 -10.46 -23.19
C ARG A 20 1.86 -9.52 -22.10
N ARG A 21 2.76 -9.05 -21.22
CA ARG A 21 2.38 -8.19 -20.10
C ARG A 21 1.79 -6.93 -20.72
N ARG A 22 0.49 -6.72 -20.54
CA ARG A 22 -0.16 -5.48 -20.98
C ARG A 22 0.62 -4.32 -20.36
N LYS A 23 1.09 -3.39 -21.19
CA LYS A 23 1.78 -2.21 -20.73
C LYS A 23 0.80 -1.44 -19.83
N TYR A 24 1.15 -1.30 -18.56
CA TYR A 24 0.35 -0.52 -17.62
C TYR A 24 0.35 0.94 -18.09
N PHE A 25 -0.84 1.57 -18.16
CA PHE A 25 -1.00 2.93 -18.64
C PHE A 25 -2.04 3.69 -17.81
N VAL A 26 -1.68 4.90 -17.41
CA VAL A 26 -2.53 5.93 -16.78
C VAL A 26 -2.15 7.24 -17.48
N PRO A 27 -3.11 8.12 -17.81
CA PRO A 27 -2.84 9.23 -18.73
C PRO A 27 -1.98 10.37 -18.14
N ALA A 28 -2.09 10.65 -16.84
CA ALA A 28 -1.40 11.74 -16.17
C ALA A 28 -1.32 11.49 -14.64
N PRO A 29 -0.50 12.26 -13.90
CA PRO A 29 -0.58 12.28 -12.44
C PRO A 29 -2.00 12.58 -11.97
N ASN A 30 -2.33 12.10 -10.77
CA ASN A 30 -3.63 12.30 -10.13
C ASN A 30 -4.84 11.75 -10.92
N SER A 31 -4.61 11.03 -12.03
CA SER A 31 -5.69 10.45 -12.82
C SER A 31 -6.24 9.17 -12.20
N LEU A 32 -5.39 8.39 -11.53
CA LEU A 32 -5.78 7.15 -10.88
C LEU A 32 -4.87 6.86 -9.69
N TRP A 33 -5.42 6.90 -8.48
CA TRP A 33 -4.74 6.37 -7.29
C TRP A 33 -5.10 4.90 -7.07
N HIS A 34 -4.12 4.13 -6.65
CA HIS A 34 -4.25 2.74 -6.22
C HIS A 34 -4.13 2.72 -4.71
N ILE A 35 -5.19 2.33 -4.00
CA ILE A 35 -5.23 2.27 -2.55
C ILE A 35 -5.43 0.84 -2.08
N ASP A 36 -4.88 0.49 -0.92
CA ASP A 36 -4.99 -0.84 -0.33
C ASP A 36 -4.60 -0.85 1.15
N GLY A 37 -5.00 -1.90 1.86
CA GLY A 37 -4.60 -2.20 3.23
C GLY A 37 -3.60 -3.36 3.29
N ASN A 38 -2.43 -3.14 3.89
CA ASN A 38 -1.43 -4.18 4.08
C ASN A 38 -1.58 -4.85 5.46
N HIS A 39 -1.77 -6.17 5.46
CA HIS A 39 -2.01 -6.99 6.64
C HIS A 39 -0.78 -7.80 7.11
N LYS A 40 0.44 -7.44 6.71
CA LYS A 40 1.66 -8.19 7.12
C LYS A 40 1.89 -8.25 8.62
N LEU A 41 1.41 -7.27 9.37
CA LEU A 41 1.50 -7.20 10.84
C LEU A 41 0.16 -7.49 11.54
N ILE A 42 -0.81 -8.10 10.84
CA ILE A 42 -2.18 -8.29 11.36
C ILE A 42 -2.24 -9.17 12.61
N ARG A 43 -1.25 -10.07 12.81
CA ARG A 43 -1.11 -10.88 14.04
C ARG A 43 -1.07 -10.01 15.30
N TRP A 44 -0.46 -8.84 15.20
CA TRP A 44 -0.35 -7.86 16.29
C TRP A 44 -1.34 -6.71 16.12
N ARG A 45 -2.39 -6.90 15.31
CA ARG A 45 -3.46 -5.94 15.01
C ARG A 45 -2.98 -4.60 14.44
N PHE A 46 -1.86 -4.60 13.73
CA PHE A 46 -1.44 -3.46 12.91
C PHE A 46 -1.87 -3.66 11.46
N VAL A 47 -2.34 -2.58 10.84
CA VAL A 47 -2.65 -2.47 9.42
C VAL A 47 -1.93 -1.24 8.88
N VAL A 48 -1.33 -1.36 7.70
CA VAL A 48 -0.75 -0.20 7.01
C VAL A 48 -1.61 0.13 5.79
N HIS A 49 -2.25 1.28 5.81
CA HIS A 49 -3.01 1.81 4.69
C HIS A 49 -2.09 2.58 3.75
N GLY A 50 -2.21 2.34 2.45
CA GLY A 50 -1.34 2.98 1.47
C GLY A 50 -2.11 3.48 0.27
N GLY A 51 -1.57 4.54 -0.33
CA GLY A 51 -2.00 5.06 -1.63
C GLY A 51 -0.80 5.37 -2.51
N ILE A 52 -0.89 5.01 -3.78
CA ILE A 52 0.14 5.32 -4.79
C ILE A 52 -0.50 5.83 -6.08
N ASP A 53 0.07 6.88 -6.65
CA ASP A 53 -0.34 7.40 -7.94
C ASP A 53 0.06 6.44 -9.07
N GLY A 54 -0.91 6.17 -9.96
CA GLY A 54 -0.75 5.18 -11.02
C GLY A 54 0.27 5.57 -12.08
N PHE A 55 0.40 6.87 -12.36
CA PHE A 55 1.28 7.40 -13.41
C PHE A 55 2.71 7.56 -12.90
N SER A 56 2.89 8.46 -11.92
CA SER A 56 4.19 8.89 -11.39
C SER A 56 4.83 7.88 -10.45
N ARG A 57 4.05 6.93 -9.90
CA ARG A 57 4.45 6.01 -8.83
C ARG A 57 4.78 6.75 -7.51
N LEU A 58 4.29 7.98 -7.37
CA LEU A 58 4.40 8.76 -6.14
C LEU A 58 3.53 8.12 -5.06
N ILE A 59 4.12 7.84 -3.91
CA ILE A 59 3.38 7.40 -2.73
C ILE A 59 2.69 8.63 -2.16
N VAL A 60 1.36 8.64 -2.21
CA VAL A 60 0.55 9.76 -1.71
C VAL A 60 0.37 9.67 -0.19
N TYR A 61 0.26 8.45 0.36
CA TYR A 61 0.31 8.23 1.80
C TYR A 61 0.72 6.80 2.16
N LEU A 62 1.32 6.66 3.34
CA LEU A 62 1.45 5.42 4.10
C LEU A 62 1.09 5.71 5.56
N SER A 63 0.04 5.07 6.06
CA SER A 63 -0.51 5.30 7.40
C SER A 63 -0.60 4.01 8.19
N ALA A 64 0.05 3.96 9.35
CA ALA A 64 -0.08 2.87 10.29
C ALA A 64 -1.33 3.06 11.16
N ALA A 65 -2.13 2.01 11.30
CA ALA A 65 -3.33 1.98 12.11
C ALA A 65 -3.44 0.66 12.89
N THR A 66 -4.24 0.67 13.95
CA THR A 66 -4.56 -0.51 14.77
C THR A 66 -5.90 -1.16 14.40
N ASN A 67 -6.52 -0.68 13.31
CA ASN A 67 -7.81 -1.16 12.82
C ASN A 67 -7.97 -0.93 11.31
N ASN A 68 -8.96 -1.62 10.73
CA ASN A 68 -9.30 -1.55 9.30
C ASN A 68 -10.65 -0.85 9.06
N ARG A 69 -11.02 0.14 9.88
CA ARG A 69 -12.33 0.82 9.75
C ARG A 69 -12.34 1.75 8.55
N ALA A 70 -13.48 1.83 7.86
CA ALA A 70 -13.65 2.70 6.70
C ALA A 70 -13.35 4.18 6.97
N ALA A 71 -13.75 4.69 8.15
CA ALA A 71 -13.44 6.04 8.57
C ALA A 71 -11.92 6.30 8.72
N THR A 72 -11.15 5.28 9.13
CA THR A 72 -9.68 5.40 9.24
C THR A 72 -9.03 5.45 7.86
N VAL A 73 -9.47 4.59 6.93
CA VAL A 73 -8.99 4.63 5.54
C VAL A 73 -9.34 5.96 4.87
N LEU A 74 -10.57 6.43 5.05
CA LEU A 74 -11.02 7.72 4.51
C LEU A 74 -10.17 8.87 5.06
N ARG A 75 -9.88 8.89 6.37
CA ARG A 75 -9.06 9.95 6.96
C ARG A 75 -7.67 10.02 6.31
N SER A 76 -6.96 8.89 6.19
CA SER A 76 -5.66 8.84 5.53
C SER A 76 -5.74 9.28 4.05
N PHE A 77 -6.82 8.90 3.37
CA PHE A 77 -7.08 9.33 1.99
C PHE A 77 -7.30 10.85 1.89
N LEU A 78 -8.11 11.44 2.77
CA LEU A 78 -8.40 12.87 2.78
C LEU A 78 -7.17 13.72 3.14
N GLU A 79 -6.37 13.27 4.11
CA GLU A 79 -5.10 13.91 4.46
C GLU A 79 -4.18 14.00 3.22
N ALA A 80 -4.10 12.93 2.42
CA ALA A 80 -3.34 12.92 1.17
C ALA A 80 -3.99 13.78 0.07
N ALA A 81 -5.31 13.70 -0.09
CA ALA A 81 -6.05 14.50 -1.07
C ALA A 81 -5.96 16.00 -0.79
N ASN A 82 -5.80 16.41 0.47
CA ASN A 82 -5.55 17.80 0.83
C ASN A 82 -4.17 18.30 0.36
N VAL A 83 -3.20 17.41 0.22
CA VAL A 83 -1.83 17.75 -0.22
C VAL A 83 -1.70 17.66 -1.75
N TYR A 84 -2.21 16.60 -2.36
CA TYR A 84 -2.00 16.26 -3.77
C TYR A 84 -3.23 16.53 -4.64
N GLY A 85 -4.30 17.09 -4.07
CA GLY A 85 -5.61 17.20 -4.69
C GLY A 85 -6.35 15.86 -4.76
N VAL A 86 -7.68 15.93 -4.87
CA VAL A 86 -8.52 14.73 -5.04
C VAL A 86 -8.16 14.07 -6.39
N PRO A 87 -7.93 12.75 -6.49
CA PRO A 87 -7.70 12.11 -7.78
C PRO A 87 -8.94 12.15 -8.67
N SER A 88 -8.77 11.93 -9.96
CA SER A 88 -9.90 11.76 -10.90
C SER A 88 -10.64 10.45 -10.61
N ARG A 89 -9.90 9.38 -10.34
CA ARG A 89 -10.42 8.05 -10.03
C ARG A 89 -9.58 7.38 -8.94
N VAL A 90 -10.20 6.51 -8.16
CA VAL A 90 -9.52 5.63 -7.20
C VAL A 90 -9.78 4.18 -7.57
N ARG A 91 -8.77 3.32 -7.40
CA ARG A 91 -8.91 1.88 -7.48
C ARG A 91 -8.54 1.25 -6.14
N SER A 92 -9.39 0.34 -5.69
CA SER A 92 -9.15 -0.52 -4.53
C SER A 92 -9.57 -1.95 -4.85
N ASP A 93 -9.26 -2.85 -3.94
CA ASP A 93 -9.92 -4.14 -3.89
C ASP A 93 -11.39 -4.01 -3.41
N LYS A 94 -12.12 -5.13 -3.42
CA LYS A 94 -13.47 -5.17 -2.87
C LYS A 94 -13.38 -5.40 -1.36
N GLY A 95 -13.34 -4.31 -0.61
CA GLY A 95 -13.29 -4.33 0.86
C GLY A 95 -14.25 -3.33 1.49
N GLY A 96 -14.78 -3.69 2.66
CA GLY A 96 -15.69 -2.82 3.42
C GLY A 96 -14.99 -1.59 3.97
N GLU A 97 -13.67 -1.66 4.18
CA GLU A 97 -12.81 -0.56 4.58
C GLU A 97 -12.71 0.55 3.53
N ASN A 98 -12.97 0.24 2.25
CA ASN A 98 -12.88 1.22 1.16
C ASN A 98 -14.22 1.93 0.87
N VAL A 99 -15.31 1.56 1.55
CA VAL A 99 -16.66 2.09 1.30
C VAL A 99 -16.75 3.60 1.44
N ASP A 100 -16.12 4.17 2.47
CA ASP A 100 -16.23 5.61 2.71
C ASP A 100 -15.41 6.42 1.71
N VAL A 101 -14.26 5.89 1.25
CA VAL A 101 -13.52 6.47 0.12
C VAL A 101 -14.34 6.39 -1.17
N ALA A 102 -15.01 5.27 -1.43
CA ALA A 102 -15.87 5.12 -2.60
C ALA A 102 -17.01 6.15 -2.60
N ARG A 103 -17.70 6.33 -1.47
CA ARG A 103 -18.75 7.34 -1.30
C ARG A 103 -18.21 8.75 -1.52
N TYR A 104 -17.09 9.09 -0.89
CA TYR A 104 -16.45 10.39 -1.05
C TYR A 104 -16.10 10.68 -2.53
N MET A 105 -15.51 9.71 -3.22
CA MET A 105 -15.12 9.85 -4.62
C MET A 105 -16.32 10.03 -5.55
N VAL A 106 -17.40 9.29 -5.32
CA VAL A 106 -18.65 9.46 -6.09
C VAL A 106 -19.24 10.86 -5.87
N ALA A 107 -19.29 11.34 -4.62
CA ALA A 107 -19.79 12.67 -4.29
C ALA A 107 -18.95 13.79 -4.93
N ASN A 108 -17.63 13.66 -4.98
CA ASN A 108 -16.72 14.72 -5.46
C ASN A 108 -16.42 14.67 -6.96
N ARG A 109 -16.47 13.48 -7.61
CA ARG A 109 -16.13 13.31 -9.03
C ARG A 109 -17.31 12.95 -9.92
N GLY A 110 -18.45 12.59 -9.32
CA GLY A 110 -19.70 12.26 -9.99
C GLY A 110 -19.97 10.75 -10.08
N GLU A 111 -21.22 10.41 -10.32
CA GLU A 111 -21.70 9.04 -10.52
C GLU A 111 -21.39 8.50 -11.93
N ASN A 112 -21.52 7.19 -12.13
CA ASN A 112 -21.50 6.49 -13.44
C ASN A 112 -20.26 6.67 -14.34
N ARG A 113 -19.18 7.28 -13.83
CA ARG A 113 -17.90 7.46 -14.57
C ARG A 113 -16.75 6.63 -14.02
N ASN A 114 -17.04 5.72 -13.09
CA ASN A 114 -16.07 4.95 -12.33
C ASN A 114 -15.11 5.82 -11.49
N SER A 115 -15.65 6.79 -10.75
CA SER A 115 -14.92 7.61 -9.76
C SER A 115 -14.23 6.74 -8.70
N HIS A 116 -14.85 5.61 -8.35
CA HIS A 116 -14.23 4.52 -7.63
C HIS A 116 -14.31 3.23 -8.45
N ILE A 117 -13.21 2.48 -8.53
CA ILE A 117 -13.08 1.21 -9.26
C ILE A 117 -12.77 0.12 -8.23
N ALA A 118 -13.78 -0.63 -7.81
CA ALA A 118 -13.56 -1.81 -6.98
C ALA A 118 -13.33 -3.05 -7.87
N GLY A 119 -12.18 -3.69 -7.73
CA GLY A 119 -11.79 -4.81 -8.60
C GLY A 119 -11.05 -5.93 -7.86
N ARG A 120 -10.61 -6.95 -8.60
CA ARG A 120 -9.70 -7.96 -8.06
C ARG A 120 -8.32 -7.33 -7.80
N THR A 121 -7.63 -7.79 -6.76
CA THR A 121 -6.27 -7.36 -6.36
C THR A 121 -5.27 -7.37 -7.53
N VAL A 122 -5.40 -8.32 -8.46
CA VAL A 122 -4.55 -8.41 -9.69
C VAL A 122 -4.60 -7.16 -10.59
N HIS A 123 -5.60 -6.28 -10.42
CA HIS A 123 -5.72 -5.01 -11.12
C HIS A 123 -5.17 -3.81 -10.34
N ASN A 124 -4.90 -3.98 -9.03
CA ASN A 124 -4.32 -2.99 -8.12
C ASN A 124 -2.78 -3.06 -8.14
N GLN A 125 -2.20 -3.19 -9.34
CA GLN A 125 -0.82 -3.65 -9.52
C GLN A 125 0.24 -2.73 -8.92
N ARG A 126 -0.04 -1.42 -8.84
CA ARG A 126 0.92 -0.43 -8.35
C ARG A 126 1.13 -0.55 -6.85
N ILE A 127 0.03 -0.61 -6.08
CA ILE A 127 0.11 -0.73 -4.63
C ILE A 127 0.60 -2.13 -4.21
N GLU A 128 0.20 -3.18 -4.93
CA GLU A 128 0.72 -4.54 -4.74
C GLU A 128 2.23 -4.65 -4.97
N ARG A 129 2.77 -3.92 -5.96
CA ARG A 129 4.23 -3.84 -6.15
C ARG A 129 4.89 -3.10 -5.01
N LEU A 130 4.33 -1.96 -4.61
CA LEU A 130 4.83 -1.12 -3.52
C LEU A 130 4.93 -1.92 -2.21
N TRP A 131 3.95 -2.77 -1.91
CA TRP A 131 3.93 -3.55 -0.66
C TRP A 131 5.14 -4.45 -0.47
N ARG A 132 5.73 -4.96 -1.55
CA ARG A 132 6.97 -5.72 -1.46
C ARG A 132 8.13 -4.84 -0.96
N ASP A 133 8.23 -3.62 -1.47
CA ASP A 133 9.32 -2.72 -1.13
C ASP A 133 9.12 -2.11 0.27
N VAL A 134 7.87 -1.79 0.66
CA VAL A 134 7.52 -1.36 2.03
C VAL A 134 7.76 -2.47 3.06
N TYR A 135 7.46 -3.73 2.71
CA TYR A 135 7.76 -4.83 3.62
C TYR A 135 9.26 -4.94 3.88
N VAL A 136 10.06 -5.02 2.82
CA VAL A 136 11.53 -5.16 2.93
C VAL A 136 12.16 -3.93 3.59
N GLY A 137 11.71 -2.72 3.25
CA GLY A 137 12.30 -1.48 3.74
C GLY A 137 11.84 -1.05 5.13
N VAL A 138 10.69 -1.55 5.61
CA VAL A 138 10.08 -1.08 6.86
C VAL A 138 9.54 -2.22 7.71
N LEU A 139 8.57 -2.98 7.20
CA LEU A 139 7.76 -3.86 8.05
C LEU A 139 8.49 -5.11 8.53
N ASP A 140 9.49 -5.60 7.80
CA ASP A 140 10.26 -6.79 8.16
C ASP A 140 11.00 -6.63 9.50
N LEU A 141 11.49 -5.42 9.78
CA LEU A 141 12.09 -5.07 11.07
C LEU A 141 11.11 -5.27 12.23
N PHE A 142 9.92 -4.68 12.11
CA PHE A 142 8.89 -4.78 13.16
C PHE A 142 8.32 -6.19 13.27
N TYR A 143 8.12 -6.87 12.14
CA TYR A 143 7.69 -8.26 12.11
C TYR A 143 8.66 -9.14 12.91
N THR A 144 9.97 -9.03 12.63
CA THR A 144 11.01 -9.81 13.31
C THR A 144 11.09 -9.47 14.79
N MET A 145 11.03 -8.19 15.14
CA MET A 145 11.05 -7.74 16.53
C MET A 145 9.87 -8.28 17.32
N PHE A 146 8.63 -8.14 16.81
CA PHE A 146 7.44 -8.61 17.50
C PHE A 146 7.41 -10.12 17.65
N PHE A 147 7.87 -10.85 16.62
CA PHE A 147 8.02 -12.30 16.70
C PHE A 147 9.02 -12.72 17.78
N ASN A 148 10.15 -12.01 17.93
CA ASN A 148 11.11 -12.28 18.99
C ASN A 148 10.53 -11.98 20.38
N LEU A 149 9.78 -10.89 20.54
CA LEU A 149 9.08 -10.59 21.79
C LEU A 149 8.08 -11.69 22.18
N GLU A 150 7.36 -12.27 21.21
CA GLU A 150 6.50 -13.43 21.47
C GLU A 150 7.30 -14.66 21.90
N ARG A 151 8.38 -14.96 21.17
CA ARG A 151 9.24 -16.12 21.47
C ARG A 151 9.88 -16.06 22.86
N GLU A 152 10.19 -14.85 23.32
CA GLU A 152 10.78 -14.59 24.64
C GLU A 152 9.73 -14.47 25.76
N GLY A 153 8.44 -14.58 25.44
CA GLY A 153 7.34 -14.50 26.41
C GLY A 153 7.03 -13.07 26.88
N LEU A 154 7.62 -12.05 26.26
CA LEU A 154 7.40 -10.63 26.59
C LEU A 154 6.12 -10.08 25.96
N LEU A 155 5.67 -10.69 24.86
CA LEU A 155 4.45 -10.30 24.15
C LEU A 155 3.51 -11.49 24.01
N ASN A 156 2.27 -11.33 24.48
CA ASN A 156 1.18 -12.25 24.18
C ASN A 156 0.16 -11.52 23.29
N PRO A 157 -0.01 -11.89 22.00
CA PRO A 157 -0.96 -11.24 21.10
C PRO A 157 -2.43 -11.50 21.45
N ASP A 158 -2.72 -12.46 22.34
CA ASP A 158 -4.06 -12.71 22.85
C ASP A 158 -4.35 -11.93 24.14
N CYS A 159 -3.36 -11.20 24.68
CA CYS A 159 -3.51 -10.34 25.86
C CYS A 159 -3.71 -8.88 25.46
N GLU A 160 -4.89 -8.32 25.74
CA GLU A 160 -5.25 -6.95 25.38
C GLU A 160 -4.33 -5.90 26.03
N VAL A 161 -3.84 -6.13 27.25
CA VAL A 161 -2.90 -5.22 27.92
C VAL A 161 -1.55 -5.18 27.18
N HIS A 162 -1.05 -6.34 26.74
CA HIS A 162 0.20 -6.41 26.00
C HIS A 162 0.05 -5.77 24.62
N LEU A 163 -1.07 -6.01 23.93
CA LEU A 163 -1.36 -5.36 22.65
C LEU A 163 -1.49 -3.84 22.80
N TYR A 164 -2.16 -3.35 23.84
CA TYR A 164 -2.26 -1.92 24.12
C TYR A 164 -0.87 -1.30 24.31
N ALA A 165 -0.02 -1.92 25.13
CA ALA A 165 1.35 -1.46 25.34
C ALA A 165 2.17 -1.49 24.05
N LEU A 166 2.04 -2.56 23.25
CA LEU A 166 2.70 -2.70 21.97
C LEU A 166 2.26 -1.59 21.00
N HIS A 167 0.96 -1.32 20.89
CA HIS A 167 0.41 -0.27 20.03
C HIS A 167 0.89 1.11 20.47
N TRP A 168 0.81 1.40 21.76
CA TRP A 168 1.26 2.67 22.33
C TRP A 168 2.74 2.94 22.01
N CYS A 169 3.59 1.93 22.18
CA CYS A 169 5.02 2.06 21.93
C CYS A 169 5.32 2.13 20.43
N PHE A 170 4.73 1.26 19.60
CA PHE A 170 5.23 1.04 18.24
C PHE A 170 4.44 1.69 17.12
N VAL A 171 3.18 2.13 17.31
CA VAL A 171 2.47 2.90 16.26
C VAL A 171 3.28 4.12 15.81
N PRO A 172 3.81 4.98 16.72
CA PRO A 172 4.58 6.16 16.31
C PRO A 172 5.89 5.79 15.59
N HIS A 173 6.54 4.71 16.01
CA HIS A 173 7.80 4.24 15.41
C HIS A 173 7.58 3.69 14.01
N ILE A 174 6.56 2.84 13.82
CA ILE A 174 6.20 2.32 12.49
C ILE A 174 5.85 3.49 11.57
N GLN A 175 5.03 4.43 12.04
CA GLN A 175 4.62 5.59 11.25
C GLN A 175 5.82 6.45 10.82
N LYS A 176 6.80 6.67 11.71
CA LYS A 176 8.02 7.42 11.41
C LYS A 176 8.87 6.72 10.35
N HIS A 177 9.02 5.40 10.43
CA HIS A 177 9.77 4.64 9.41
C HIS A 177 9.05 4.65 8.05
N LEU A 178 7.71 4.55 8.04
CA LEU A 178 6.91 4.68 6.81
C LEU A 178 7.08 6.06 6.18
N GLN A 179 7.12 7.14 6.97
CA GLN A 179 7.34 8.50 6.48
C GLN A 179 8.73 8.65 5.85
N PHE A 180 9.79 8.15 6.50
CA PHE A 180 11.12 8.18 5.90
C PHE A 180 11.20 7.37 4.60
N PHE A 181 10.57 6.20 4.58
CA PHE A 181 10.48 5.39 3.37
C PHE A 181 9.75 6.15 2.25
N GLN A 182 8.61 6.77 2.55
CA GLN A 182 7.84 7.56 1.59
C GLN A 182 8.66 8.73 1.02
N GLN A 183 9.37 9.47 1.88
CA GLN A 183 10.24 10.58 1.45
C GLN A 183 11.37 10.11 0.53
N GLY A 184 12.07 9.05 0.93
CA GLY A 184 13.13 8.46 0.12
C GLY A 184 12.60 7.92 -1.22
N TRP A 185 11.47 7.22 -1.19
CA TRP A 185 10.81 6.70 -2.37
C TRP A 185 10.39 7.82 -3.32
N ASN A 186 9.75 8.88 -2.86
CA ASN A 186 9.26 9.93 -3.76
C ASN A 186 10.41 10.69 -4.45
N CYS A 187 11.63 10.62 -3.91
CA CYS A 187 12.83 11.24 -4.46
C CYS A 187 13.77 10.28 -5.20
N HIS A 188 13.57 8.96 -5.14
CA HIS A 188 14.47 8.00 -5.80
C HIS A 188 14.31 7.97 -7.32
N ARG A 189 15.38 7.62 -8.04
CA ARG A 189 15.39 7.58 -9.51
C ARG A 189 14.74 6.29 -10.04
N LEU A 190 13.80 6.43 -10.97
CA LEU A 190 13.20 5.30 -11.69
C LEU A 190 13.93 5.06 -13.01
N SER A 191 14.69 3.97 -13.11
CA SER A 191 15.44 3.61 -14.33
C SER A 191 14.55 3.50 -15.57
N THR A 192 13.33 2.97 -15.40
CA THR A 192 12.32 2.84 -16.46
C THR A 192 11.72 4.15 -16.94
N GLU A 193 11.97 5.27 -16.25
CA GLU A 193 11.37 6.59 -16.53
C GLU A 193 12.48 7.64 -16.78
N GLY A 194 13.58 7.22 -17.41
CA GLY A 194 14.71 8.11 -17.71
C GLY A 194 15.37 8.67 -16.45
N ASN A 195 15.44 7.89 -15.38
CA ASN A 195 16.00 8.25 -14.07
C ASN A 195 15.29 9.41 -13.36
N ARG A 196 14.07 9.74 -13.75
CA ARG A 196 13.25 10.73 -13.04
C ARG A 196 12.70 10.14 -11.75
N SER A 197 12.55 10.96 -10.72
CA SER A 197 11.88 10.55 -9.49
C SER A 197 10.36 10.58 -9.62
N PRO A 198 9.62 9.83 -8.77
CA PRO A 198 8.17 9.96 -8.71
C PRO A 198 7.69 11.40 -8.55
N LEU A 199 8.34 12.19 -7.69
CA LEU A 199 8.01 13.60 -7.51
C LEU A 199 8.27 14.43 -8.78
N GLN A 200 9.37 14.19 -9.49
CA GLN A 200 9.63 14.88 -10.76
C GLN A 200 8.59 14.51 -11.85
N LEU A 201 8.13 13.27 -11.87
CA LEU A 201 7.06 12.83 -12.77
C LEU A 201 5.71 13.44 -12.40
N TRP A 202 5.46 13.67 -11.10
CA TRP A 202 4.28 14.37 -10.61
C TRP A 202 4.28 15.84 -11.08
N THR A 203 5.28 16.62 -10.65
CA THR A 203 5.29 18.08 -10.84
C THR A 203 5.36 18.51 -12.31
N ARG A 204 6.04 17.74 -13.18
CA ARG A 204 6.17 18.10 -14.61
C ARG A 204 4.88 17.90 -15.42
N HIS A 205 3.92 17.16 -14.87
CA HIS A 205 2.68 16.80 -15.55
C HIS A 205 1.43 17.26 -14.78
N GLU A 206 1.63 18.03 -13.71
CA GLU A 206 0.58 18.78 -13.02
C GLU A 206 0.20 19.96 -13.93
N ARG A 207 -1.05 19.98 -14.40
CA ARG A 207 -1.62 21.05 -15.23
C ARG A 207 -2.56 21.89 -14.41
#